data_AF-A0AAW5WUZ2-F1
#
_entry.id   AF-A0AAW5WUZ2-F1
#
_cell.length_a   1.000
_cell.length_b   1.000
_cell.length_c   1.000
_cell.angle_alpha   90.00
_cell.angle_beta   90.00
_cell.angle_gamma   90.00
#
_symmetry.space_group_name_H-M   'P 1'
#
loop_
_entity.id
_entity.type
_entity.pdbx_description
1 polymer ?
#
loop_
_entity_poly.entity_id
_entity_poly.type
_entity_poly.pdbx_seq_one_letter_code
_entity_poly.pdbx_strand_id
1 'polypeptide(L)'
;MNSKINLKTGYPIAKFSSIQQTKEMLATTQDPNNINFGKYEKDNLIKHCQEFGNNAINMTIERYGGFLYLYPSTLGELKYKQGLWDEAELLWLPLLMANTNPCEFLAKMYRREHRYNDEISILKLGINAWKTSPFNLYHGTAENLEERLTKAIKVKDHHTMKDISRGFKYVPFEFDEEFIGKLNSLRKQN
;
A
#
# COMPACT_ATOMS: atom_id res chain seq x y z
N MET A 1 14.49 5.45 -26.06
CA MET A 1 14.96 4.20 -25.44
C MET A 1 13.79 3.24 -25.41
N ASN A 2 13.85 2.14 -26.16
CA ASN A 2 12.81 1.10 -26.11
C ASN A 2 12.86 0.44 -24.74
N SER A 3 11.74 0.44 -24.00
CA SER A 3 11.63 -0.31 -22.76
C SER A 3 11.80 -1.80 -23.05
N LYS A 4 12.65 -2.49 -22.29
CA LYS A 4 12.69 -3.96 -22.35
C LYS A 4 11.33 -4.50 -21.91
N ILE A 5 10.85 -5.55 -22.56
CA ILE A 5 9.58 -6.22 -22.22
C ILE A 5 9.89 -7.55 -21.53
N ASN A 6 9.09 -7.89 -20.52
CA ASN A 6 9.11 -9.21 -19.91
C ASN A 6 8.41 -10.19 -20.85
N LEU A 7 9.15 -11.14 -21.39
CA LEU A 7 8.63 -12.09 -22.39
C LEU A 7 7.54 -13.02 -21.84
N LYS A 8 7.50 -13.23 -20.52
CA LYS A 8 6.49 -14.09 -19.88
C LYS A 8 5.14 -13.40 -19.77
N THR A 9 5.14 -12.09 -19.53
CA THR A 9 3.93 -11.34 -19.15
C THR A 9 3.54 -10.25 -20.14
N GLY A 10 4.44 -9.85 -21.05
CA GLY A 10 4.23 -8.76 -22.00
C GLY A 10 4.39 -7.36 -21.40
N TYR A 11 4.65 -7.23 -20.10
CA TYR A 11 4.77 -5.94 -19.43
C TYR A 11 6.17 -5.32 -19.52
N PRO A 12 6.29 -3.98 -19.51
CA PRO A 12 7.58 -3.31 -19.55
C PRO A 12 8.39 -3.54 -18.28
N ILE A 13 9.68 -3.70 -18.46
CA ILE A 13 10.70 -3.84 -17.42
C ILE A 13 11.39 -2.49 -17.22
N ALA A 14 11.64 -2.13 -15.96
CA ALA A 14 12.41 -0.96 -15.59
C ALA A 14 13.90 -1.10 -15.96
N LYS A 15 14.67 -0.01 -15.76
CA LYS A 15 16.13 -0.05 -15.93
C LYS A 15 16.74 -1.02 -14.90
N PHE A 16 17.79 -1.75 -15.31
CA PHE A 16 18.50 -2.69 -14.44
C PHE A 16 18.94 -2.06 -13.11
N SER A 17 19.50 -0.85 -13.15
CA SER A 17 19.90 -0.12 -11.94
C SER A 17 18.74 0.13 -10.97
N SER A 18 17.55 0.42 -11.50
CA SER A 18 16.35 0.65 -10.69
C SER A 18 15.83 -0.64 -10.05
N ILE A 19 15.96 -1.77 -10.74
CA ILE A 19 15.65 -3.10 -10.18
C ILE A 19 16.65 -3.45 -9.08
N GLN A 20 17.94 -3.21 -9.32
CA GLN A 20 19.00 -3.53 -8.38
C GLN A 20 18.87 -2.72 -7.08
N GLN A 21 18.59 -1.42 -7.18
CA GLN A 21 18.32 -0.57 -6.02
C GLN A 21 17.14 -1.09 -5.16
N THR A 22 16.06 -1.53 -5.79
CA THR A 22 14.91 -2.09 -5.04
C THR A 22 15.23 -3.45 -4.42
N LYS A 23 16.08 -4.28 -5.04
CA LYS A 23 16.56 -5.52 -4.41
C LYS A 23 17.39 -5.23 -3.16
N GLU A 24 18.26 -4.24 -3.22
CA GLU A 24 19.07 -3.82 -2.06
C GLU A 24 18.19 -3.27 -0.93
N MET A 25 17.19 -2.45 -1.27
CA MET A 25 16.20 -1.99 -0.29
C MET A 25 15.39 -3.14 0.33
N LEU A 26 14.97 -4.12 -0.48
CA LEU A 26 14.25 -5.29 0.02
C LEU A 26 15.11 -6.12 0.96
N ALA A 27 16.41 -6.28 0.66
CA ALA A 27 17.34 -7.05 1.49
C ALA A 27 17.58 -6.44 2.88
N THR A 28 17.38 -5.12 3.04
CA THR A 28 17.46 -4.44 4.34
C THR A 28 16.10 -4.28 5.03
N THR A 29 15.01 -4.63 4.35
CA THR A 29 13.65 -4.54 4.90
C THR A 29 13.28 -5.83 5.61
N GLN A 30 12.77 -5.72 6.84
CA GLN A 30 12.34 -6.86 7.63
C GLN A 30 11.05 -7.48 7.09
N ASP A 31 11.06 -8.78 6.80
CA ASP A 31 9.85 -9.52 6.43
C ASP A 31 9.00 -9.81 7.67
N PRO A 32 7.76 -9.31 7.75
CA PRO A 32 6.90 -9.52 8.91
C PRO A 32 6.53 -10.99 9.13
N ASN A 33 6.63 -11.86 8.12
CA ASN A 33 6.42 -13.30 8.30
C ASN A 33 7.57 -13.99 9.02
N ASN A 34 8.77 -13.38 9.00
CA ASN A 34 9.96 -13.92 9.64
C ASN A 34 10.20 -13.34 11.04
N ILE A 35 9.47 -12.29 11.42
CA ILE A 35 9.59 -11.63 12.71
C ILE A 35 8.22 -11.62 13.37
N ASN A 36 8.07 -12.32 14.48
CA ASN A 36 6.83 -12.24 15.23
C ASN A 36 6.88 -11.01 16.15
N PHE A 37 5.97 -10.06 15.94
CA PHE A 37 5.69 -8.98 16.88
C PHE A 37 4.97 -9.59 18.10
N GLY A 38 5.75 -10.22 18.96
CA GLY A 38 5.28 -11.11 20.01
C GLY A 38 4.47 -10.38 21.08
N LYS A 39 3.64 -11.14 21.81
CA LYS A 39 2.81 -10.61 22.90
C LYS A 39 3.61 -9.78 23.91
N TYR A 40 4.79 -10.26 24.31
CA TYR A 40 5.65 -9.57 25.27
C TYR A 40 6.10 -8.18 24.78
N GLU A 41 6.47 -8.05 23.51
CA GLU A 41 6.88 -6.77 22.93
C GLU A 41 5.70 -5.80 22.87
N LYS A 42 4.53 -6.28 22.45
CA LYS A 42 3.29 -5.49 22.43
C LYS A 42 2.91 -4.98 23.81
N ASP A 43 2.93 -5.84 24.83
CA ASP A 43 2.58 -5.46 26.21
C ASP A 43 3.53 -4.37 26.75
N ASN A 44 4.83 -4.46 26.45
CA ASN A 44 5.79 -3.42 26.82
C ASN A 44 5.54 -2.10 26.09
N LEU A 45 5.19 -2.14 24.80
CA LEU A 45 4.83 -0.95 24.03
C LEU A 45 3.55 -0.30 24.56
N ILE A 46 2.55 -1.07 24.98
CA ILE A 46 1.35 -0.55 25.63
C ILE A 46 1.70 0.21 26.92
N LYS A 47 2.56 -0.37 27.78
CA LYS A 47 3.02 0.31 29.01
C LYS A 47 3.76 1.61 28.69
N HIS A 48 4.68 1.57 27.73
CA HIS A 48 5.38 2.77 27.27
C HIS A 48 4.40 3.86 26.77
N CYS A 49 3.38 3.47 26.02
CA CYS A 49 2.35 4.40 25.57
C CYS A 49 1.54 5.03 26.72
N GLN A 50 1.28 4.28 27.79
CA GLN A 50 0.61 4.81 28.99
C GLN A 50 1.48 5.83 29.73
N GLU A 51 2.80 5.65 29.73
CA GLU A 51 3.75 6.56 30.38
C GLU A 51 3.98 7.86 29.59
N PHE A 52 4.04 7.78 28.26
CA PHE A 52 4.48 8.87 27.38
C PHE A 52 3.36 9.48 26.52
N GLY A 53 2.11 9.00 26.65
CA GLY A 53 0.91 9.60 26.08
C GLY A 53 0.80 9.54 24.55
N ASN A 54 0.03 10.47 23.97
CA ASN A 54 -0.41 10.43 22.56
C ASN A 54 0.73 10.40 21.54
N ASN A 55 1.88 11.02 21.82
CA ASN A 55 3.03 10.97 20.91
C ASN A 55 3.62 9.56 20.81
N ALA A 56 3.82 8.88 21.95
CA ALA A 56 4.31 7.51 21.96
C ALA A 56 3.32 6.54 21.31
N ILE A 57 2.01 6.77 21.50
CA ILE A 57 0.95 6.00 20.83
C ILE A 57 1.04 6.15 19.32
N ASN A 58 1.10 7.38 18.81
CA ASN A 58 1.17 7.64 17.37
C ASN A 58 2.43 7.01 16.75
N MET A 59 3.60 7.21 17.38
CA MET A 59 4.85 6.59 16.91
C MET A 59 4.78 5.06 16.91
N THR A 60 4.11 4.46 17.89
CA THR A 60 3.95 3.00 17.97
C THR A 60 3.04 2.47 16.86
N ILE A 61 1.91 3.14 16.60
CA ILE A 61 1.01 2.75 15.50
C ILE A 61 1.72 2.92 14.15
N GLU A 62 2.45 4.02 13.94
CA GLU A 62 3.21 4.26 12.71
C GLU A 62 4.29 3.19 12.50
N ARG A 63 5.08 2.89 13.54
CA ARG A 63 6.13 1.86 13.48
C ARG A 63 5.56 0.49 13.20
N TYR A 64 4.45 0.11 13.85
CA TYR A 64 3.80 -1.17 13.62
C TYR A 64 3.21 -1.25 12.20
N GLY A 65 2.55 -0.20 11.72
CA GLY A 65 2.09 -0.11 10.33
C GLY A 65 3.25 -0.27 9.34
N GLY A 66 4.33 0.48 9.52
CA GLY A 66 5.55 0.37 8.72
C GLY A 66 6.13 -1.03 8.70
N PHE A 67 6.24 -1.68 9.86
CA PHE A 67 6.67 -3.07 9.97
C PHE A 67 5.82 -4.03 9.11
N LEU A 68 4.49 -3.85 9.11
CA LEU A 68 3.59 -4.72 8.35
C LEU A 68 3.64 -4.47 6.83
N TYR A 69 3.71 -3.22 6.37
CA TYR A 69 3.56 -2.91 4.94
C TYR A 69 4.88 -2.73 4.18
N LEU A 70 5.99 -2.35 4.83
CA LEU A 70 7.21 -1.94 4.12
C LEU A 70 7.77 -3.06 3.24
N TYR A 71 7.87 -4.28 3.78
CA TYR A 71 8.35 -5.43 3.03
C TYR A 71 7.45 -5.79 1.84
N PRO A 72 6.14 -6.07 2.02
CA PRO A 72 5.28 -6.42 0.88
C PRO A 72 5.15 -5.28 -0.13
N SER A 73 5.19 -4.01 0.31
CA SER A 73 5.19 -2.85 -0.59
C SER A 73 6.45 -2.82 -1.47
N THR A 74 7.62 -3.03 -0.86
CA THR A 74 8.92 -3.05 -1.55
C THR A 74 9.03 -4.25 -2.49
N LEU A 75 8.54 -5.41 -2.08
CA LEU A 75 8.47 -6.59 -2.92
C LEU A 75 7.54 -6.35 -4.12
N GLY A 76 6.38 -5.72 -3.90
CA GLY A 76 5.46 -5.33 -4.97
C GLY A 76 6.12 -4.39 -5.98
N GLU A 77 6.90 -3.42 -5.50
CA GLU A 77 7.67 -2.52 -6.37
C GLU A 77 8.71 -3.28 -7.20
N LEU A 78 9.40 -4.24 -6.60
CA LEU A 78 10.34 -5.10 -7.31
C LEU A 78 9.65 -5.89 -8.42
N LYS A 79 8.50 -6.50 -8.12
CA LYS A 79 7.69 -7.26 -9.09
C LYS A 79 7.21 -6.37 -10.23
N TYR A 80 6.70 -5.19 -9.92
CA TYR A 80 6.28 -4.20 -10.92
C TYR A 80 7.44 -3.81 -11.85
N LYS A 81 8.63 -3.51 -11.28
CA LYS A 81 9.83 -3.16 -12.04
C LYS A 81 10.34 -4.31 -12.92
N GLN A 82 10.09 -5.56 -12.52
CA GLN A 82 10.42 -6.76 -13.29
C GLN A 82 9.37 -7.08 -14.38
N GLY A 83 8.30 -6.29 -14.50
CA GLY A 83 7.19 -6.57 -15.41
C GLY A 83 6.32 -7.74 -14.94
N LEU A 84 6.31 -8.05 -13.65
CA LEU A 84 5.43 -9.07 -13.04
C LEU A 84 4.24 -8.35 -12.38
N TRP A 85 3.42 -7.70 -13.20
CA TRP A 85 2.38 -6.77 -12.73
C TRP A 85 1.27 -7.46 -11.95
N ASP A 86 0.87 -8.68 -12.34
CA ASP A 86 -0.11 -9.46 -11.57
C ASP A 86 0.39 -9.81 -10.16
N GLU A 87 1.67 -10.16 -10.01
CA GLU A 87 2.28 -10.42 -8.70
C GLU A 87 2.37 -9.13 -7.87
N ALA A 88 2.67 -8.00 -8.50
CA ALA A 88 2.66 -6.69 -7.84
C ALA A 88 1.25 -6.30 -7.36
N GLU A 89 0.22 -6.58 -8.17
CA GLU A 89 -1.19 -6.32 -7.84
C GLU A 89 -1.57 -6.98 -6.52
N LEU A 90 -1.26 -8.26 -6.38
CA LEU A 90 -1.58 -9.06 -5.19
C LEU A 90 -0.86 -8.58 -3.93
N LEU A 91 0.38 -8.08 -4.06
CA LEU A 91 1.16 -7.58 -2.92
C LEU A 91 0.70 -6.20 -2.46
N TRP A 92 0.19 -5.38 -3.36
CA TRP A 92 -0.20 -4.00 -3.08
C TRP A 92 -1.65 -3.82 -2.67
N LEU A 93 -2.56 -4.64 -3.20
CA LEU A 93 -4.00 -4.54 -2.91
C LEU A 93 -4.36 -4.57 -1.42
N PRO A 94 -3.74 -5.42 -0.57
CA PRO A 94 -4.04 -5.42 0.85
C PRO A 94 -3.56 -4.15 1.56
N LEU A 95 -2.55 -3.46 1.04
CA LEU A 95 -1.83 -2.42 1.78
C LEU A 95 -2.54 -1.06 1.79
N LEU A 96 -3.66 -0.91 1.08
CA LEU A 96 -4.35 0.37 0.89
C LEU A 96 -4.80 1.04 2.19
N MET A 97 -5.07 0.25 3.23
CA MET A 97 -5.39 0.76 4.57
C MET A 97 -4.15 1.33 5.26
N ALA A 98 -2.98 0.71 5.10
CA ALA A 98 -1.78 1.07 5.84
C ALA A 98 -0.92 2.12 5.11
N ASN A 99 -1.06 2.22 3.78
CA ASN A 99 -0.27 3.12 2.96
C ASN A 99 -1.03 3.49 1.66
N THR A 100 -0.99 4.76 1.28
CA THR A 100 -1.62 5.26 0.05
C THR A 100 -0.76 5.07 -1.21
N ASN A 101 0.56 4.93 -1.07
CA ASN A 101 1.49 4.78 -2.20
C ASN A 101 1.15 3.58 -3.11
N PRO A 102 0.87 2.37 -2.59
CA PRO A 102 0.43 1.23 -3.40
C PRO A 102 -0.76 1.55 -4.32
N CYS A 103 -1.72 2.36 -3.85
CA CYS A 103 -2.87 2.79 -4.64
C CYS A 103 -2.46 3.57 -5.89
N GLU A 104 -1.43 4.44 -5.79
CA GLU A 104 -0.93 5.18 -6.94
C GLU A 104 -0.28 4.28 -7.99
N PHE A 105 0.49 3.29 -7.54
CA PHE A 105 1.15 2.36 -8.45
C PHE A 105 0.13 1.49 -9.18
N LEU A 106 -0.86 0.96 -8.46
CA LEU A 106 -1.99 0.22 -9.06
C LEU A 106 -2.74 1.06 -10.09
N ALA A 107 -3.09 2.31 -9.76
CA ALA A 107 -3.77 3.21 -10.69
C ALA A 107 -2.95 3.47 -11.97
N LYS A 108 -1.63 3.70 -11.83
CA LYS A 108 -0.71 3.87 -12.98
C LYS A 108 -0.63 2.60 -13.83
N MET A 109 -0.60 1.43 -13.19
CA MET A 109 -0.54 0.13 -13.82
C MET A 109 -1.82 -0.12 -14.63
N TYR A 110 -2.98 -0.03 -14.01
CA TYR A 110 -4.29 -0.22 -14.65
C TYR A 110 -4.50 0.71 -15.84
N ARG A 111 -4.11 1.98 -15.73
CA ARG A 111 -4.17 2.92 -16.85
C ARG A 111 -3.35 2.47 -18.06
N ARG A 112 -2.15 1.92 -17.84
CA ARG A 112 -1.27 1.43 -18.90
C ARG A 112 -1.79 0.16 -19.55
N GLU A 113 -2.52 -0.64 -18.78
CA GLU A 113 -3.24 -1.82 -19.28
C GLU A 113 -4.58 -1.46 -19.92
N HIS A 114 -4.96 -0.18 -20.03
CA HIS A 114 -6.30 0.23 -20.47
C HIS A 114 -7.45 -0.31 -19.59
N ARG A 115 -7.16 -0.64 -18.33
CA ARG A 115 -8.14 -1.02 -17.30
C ARG A 115 -8.65 0.23 -16.57
N TYR A 116 -9.34 1.12 -17.29
CA TYR A 116 -9.77 2.43 -16.78
C TYR A 116 -10.83 2.34 -15.67
N ASN A 117 -11.78 1.40 -15.76
CA ASN A 117 -12.73 1.15 -14.67
C ASN A 117 -12.03 0.59 -13.41
N ASP A 118 -11.01 -0.26 -13.57
CA ASP A 118 -10.20 -0.72 -12.45
C ASP A 118 -9.38 0.43 -11.83
N GLU A 119 -8.80 1.34 -12.64
CA GLU A 119 -8.12 2.57 -12.17
C GLU A 119 -9.03 3.43 -11.29
N ILE A 120 -10.27 3.68 -11.74
CA ILE A 120 -11.25 4.45 -10.96
C ILE A 120 -11.64 3.71 -9.67
N SER A 121 -11.88 2.41 -9.77
CA SER A 121 -12.34 1.59 -8.64
C SER A 121 -11.28 1.49 -7.54
N ILE A 122 -10.01 1.33 -7.91
CA ILE A 122 -8.92 1.26 -6.92
C ILE A 122 -8.69 2.61 -6.24
N LEU A 123 -8.82 3.73 -6.95
CA LEU A 123 -8.69 5.06 -6.36
C LEU A 123 -9.80 5.33 -5.36
N LYS A 124 -11.05 5.00 -5.70
CA LYS A 124 -12.18 5.10 -4.75
C LYS A 124 -11.96 4.23 -3.51
N LEU A 125 -11.51 2.99 -3.70
CA LEU A 125 -11.20 2.07 -2.61
C LEU A 125 -10.09 2.61 -1.72
N GLY A 126 -8.97 3.06 -2.29
CA GLY A 126 -7.84 3.62 -1.55
C GLY A 126 -8.20 4.88 -0.76
N ILE A 127 -8.97 5.80 -1.34
CA ILE A 127 -9.48 6.99 -0.64
C ILE A 127 -10.31 6.58 0.59
N ASN A 128 -11.25 5.62 0.42
CA ASN A 128 -12.11 5.18 1.51
C ASN A 128 -11.33 4.43 2.59
N ALA A 129 -10.44 3.52 2.18
CA ALA A 129 -9.59 2.75 3.08
C ALA A 129 -8.69 3.67 3.93
N TRP A 130 -8.09 4.70 3.31
CA TRP A 130 -7.22 5.64 4.03
C TRP A 130 -7.99 6.54 5.00
N LYS A 131 -9.17 7.04 4.62
CA LYS A 131 -10.02 7.88 5.49
C LYS A 131 -10.49 7.16 6.75
N THR A 132 -10.67 5.84 6.67
CA THR A 132 -11.15 4.99 7.77
C THR A 132 -10.02 4.23 8.47
N SER A 133 -8.77 4.41 8.02
CA SER A 133 -7.65 3.62 8.49
C SER A 133 -7.26 3.95 9.94
N PRO A 134 -6.98 2.94 10.78
CA PRO A 134 -6.38 3.16 12.10
C PRO A 134 -4.93 3.67 12.01
N PHE A 135 -4.29 3.56 10.84
CA PHE A 135 -2.93 4.05 10.58
C PHE A 135 -2.90 5.50 10.07
N ASN A 136 -4.06 6.11 9.78
CA ASN A 136 -4.15 7.52 9.40
C ASN A 136 -4.14 8.44 10.63
N LEU A 137 -3.00 8.49 11.31
CA LEU A 137 -2.85 9.11 12.65
C LEU A 137 -2.98 10.62 12.65
N TYR A 138 -2.52 11.28 11.59
CA TYR A 138 -2.45 12.74 11.49
C TYR A 138 -3.57 13.33 10.64
N HIS A 139 -4.65 12.57 10.41
CA HIS A 139 -5.70 12.92 9.45
C HIS A 139 -5.12 13.32 8.09
N GLY A 140 -4.08 12.60 7.67
CA GLY A 140 -3.42 12.79 6.39
C GLY A 140 -4.45 12.74 5.27
N THR A 141 -4.31 13.66 4.32
CA THR A 141 -5.31 13.84 3.27
C THR A 141 -5.18 12.74 2.21
N ALA A 142 -6.29 12.44 1.54
CA ALA A 142 -6.31 11.61 0.33
C ALA A 142 -6.31 12.48 -0.94
N GLU A 143 -5.97 13.77 -0.84
CA GLU A 143 -6.12 14.78 -1.91
C GLU A 143 -5.41 14.36 -3.20
N ASN A 144 -4.19 13.83 -3.11
CA ASN A 144 -3.46 13.34 -4.29
C ASN A 144 -4.22 12.21 -5.00
N LEU A 145 -4.88 11.32 -4.26
CA LEU A 145 -5.70 10.26 -4.83
C LEU A 145 -7.01 10.80 -5.39
N GLU A 146 -7.63 11.81 -4.76
CA GLU A 146 -8.85 12.47 -5.22
C GLU A 146 -8.62 13.27 -6.52
N GLU A 147 -7.49 13.98 -6.62
CA GLU A 147 -7.07 14.64 -7.86
C GLU A 147 -6.84 13.62 -8.97
N ARG A 148 -6.19 12.49 -8.65
CA ARG A 148 -5.96 11.40 -9.59
C ARG A 148 -7.26 10.74 -10.04
N LEU A 149 -8.22 10.56 -9.14
CA LEU A 149 -9.54 10.02 -9.44
C LEU A 149 -10.27 10.92 -10.44
N THR A 150 -10.25 12.24 -10.22
CA THR A 150 -10.83 13.22 -11.14
C THR A 150 -10.20 13.11 -12.53
N LYS A 151 -8.87 12.94 -12.61
CA LYS A 151 -8.16 12.73 -13.88
C LYS A 151 -8.51 11.39 -14.53
N ALA A 152 -8.62 10.31 -13.75
CA ALA A 152 -8.95 8.97 -14.24
C ALA A 152 -10.36 8.92 -14.85
N ILE A 153 -11.35 9.56 -14.21
CA ILE A 153 -12.72 9.68 -14.73
C ILE A 153 -12.71 10.35 -16.11
N LYS A 154 -12.06 11.52 -16.22
CA LYS A 154 -11.94 12.22 -17.51
C LYS A 154 -11.27 11.34 -18.58
N VAL A 155 -10.22 10.61 -18.22
CA VAL A 155 -9.52 9.72 -19.17
C VAL A 155 -10.43 8.61 -19.65
N LYS A 156 -11.17 7.96 -18.75
CA LYS A 156 -12.15 6.92 -19.09
C LYS A 156 -13.21 7.45 -20.05
N ASP A 157 -13.74 8.66 -19.82
CA ASP A 157 -14.77 9.25 -20.68
C ASP A 157 -14.30 9.42 -22.14
N HIS A 158 -13.01 9.70 -22.35
CA HIS A 158 -12.40 9.79 -23.69
C HIS A 158 -11.99 8.44 -24.29
N HIS A 159 -12.03 7.36 -23.50
CA HIS A 159 -11.54 6.03 -23.88
C HIS A 159 -12.58 4.93 -23.58
N THR A 160 -13.87 5.27 -23.57
CA THR A 160 -14.97 4.37 -23.15
C THR A 160 -14.96 3.02 -23.87
N MET A 161 -14.69 3.00 -25.17
CA MET A 161 -14.65 1.77 -25.98
C MET A 161 -13.33 0.99 -25.88
N LYS A 162 -12.35 1.48 -25.11
CA LYS A 162 -11.02 0.87 -24.96
C LYS A 162 -10.79 0.27 -23.57
N ASP A 163 -11.79 0.35 -22.68
CA ASP A 163 -11.67 -0.24 -21.36
C ASP A 163 -11.64 -1.77 -21.45
N ILE A 164 -10.60 -2.37 -20.88
CA ILE A 164 -10.43 -3.83 -20.76
C ILE A 164 -10.36 -4.27 -19.30
N SER A 165 -11.04 -3.54 -18.42
CA SER A 165 -11.08 -3.85 -16.99
C SER A 165 -11.64 -5.24 -16.75
N ARG A 166 -10.99 -5.97 -15.84
CA ARG A 166 -11.33 -7.36 -15.49
C ARG A 166 -11.73 -7.51 -14.03
N GLY A 167 -11.77 -6.39 -13.30
CA GLY A 167 -11.88 -6.38 -11.85
C GLY A 167 -10.57 -6.75 -11.18
N PHE A 168 -10.53 -6.59 -9.85
CA PHE A 168 -9.46 -7.08 -9.00
C PHE A 168 -10.08 -7.70 -7.75
N LYS A 169 -9.39 -8.70 -7.18
CA LYS A 169 -9.84 -9.36 -5.95
C LYS A 169 -9.18 -8.71 -4.75
N TYR A 170 -9.94 -7.89 -4.02
CA TYR A 170 -9.46 -7.31 -2.78
C TYR A 170 -9.27 -8.40 -1.71
N VAL A 171 -8.07 -8.44 -1.12
CA VAL A 171 -7.77 -9.23 0.06
C VAL A 171 -7.53 -8.25 1.21
N PRO A 172 -8.24 -8.39 2.35
CA PRO A 172 -8.06 -7.49 3.48
C PRO A 172 -6.62 -7.44 3.99
N PHE A 173 -6.22 -6.28 4.49
CA PHE A 173 -4.98 -6.14 5.24
C PHE A 173 -5.08 -6.91 6.56
N GLU A 174 -4.16 -7.84 6.80
CA GLU A 174 -4.09 -8.54 8.08
C GLU A 174 -3.18 -7.77 9.04
N PHE A 175 -3.72 -7.48 10.24
CA PHE A 175 -2.98 -6.87 11.34
C PHE A 175 -3.60 -7.28 12.68
N ASP A 176 -2.87 -7.05 13.77
CA ASP A 176 -3.39 -7.30 15.12
C ASP A 176 -4.38 -6.20 15.52
N GLU A 177 -5.67 -6.46 15.26
CA GLU A 177 -6.77 -5.55 15.60
C GLU A 177 -6.88 -5.30 17.11
N GLU A 178 -6.57 -6.29 17.95
CA GLU A 178 -6.62 -6.14 19.40
C GLU A 178 -5.55 -5.14 19.87
N PHE A 179 -4.32 -5.28 19.37
CA PHE A 179 -3.21 -4.39 19.70
C PHE A 179 -3.48 -2.95 19.23
N ILE A 180 -3.90 -2.78 17.97
CA ILE A 180 -4.28 -1.46 17.43
C ILE A 180 -5.49 -0.87 18.17
N GLY A 181 -6.46 -1.70 18.54
CA GLY A 181 -7.64 -1.32 19.31
C GLY A 181 -7.29 -0.79 20.71
N LYS A 182 -6.33 -1.43 21.40
CA LYS A 182 -5.80 -0.97 22.68
C LYS A 182 -5.12 0.39 22.56
N LEU A 183 -4.24 0.57 21.57
CA LEU A 183 -3.56 1.85 21.33
C LEU A 183 -4.56 2.98 21.02
N ASN A 184 -5.55 2.73 20.17
CA ASN A 184 -6.58 3.71 19.86
C ASN A 184 -7.48 4.05 21.07
N SER A 185 -7.75 3.07 21.94
CA SER A 185 -8.50 3.31 23.18
C SER A 185 -7.73 4.21 24.14
N LEU A 186 -6.42 3.96 24.32
CA LEU A 186 -5.54 4.83 25.12
C LEU A 186 -5.47 6.25 24.56
N ARG A 187 -5.43 6.40 23.23
CA ARG A 187 -5.39 7.70 22.56
C ARG A 187 -6.64 8.56 22.82
N LYS A 188 -7.79 7.95 23.05
CA LYS A 188 -9.05 8.66 23.35
C LYS A 188 -9.18 9.07 24.82
N GLN A 189 -8.37 8.48 25.71
CA GLN A 189 -8.40 8.74 27.14
C GLN A 189 -7.45 9.87 27.56
N ASN A 190 -6.46 10.19 26.71
CA ASN A 190 -5.48 11.27 26.89
C ASN A 190 -5.83 12.48 26.03
#